data_AF-A0A7R9YZF7-F1
#
_entry.id   AF-A0A7R9YZF7-F1
#
_cell.length_a   1.000
_cell.length_b   1.000
_cell.length_c   1.000
_cell.angle_alpha   90.00
_cell.angle_beta   90.00
_cell.angle_gamma   90.00
#
_symmetry.space_group_name_H-M   'P 1'
#
loop_
_entity.id
_entity.type
_entity.pdbx_description
1 polymer ?
#
loop_
_entity_poly.entity_id
_entity_poly.type
_entity_poly.pdbx_seq_one_letter_code
_entity_poly.pdbx_strand_id
1 'polypeptide(L)'
;APPAGAGPAALVRQYFVEGYYPGGSRNSGDPIDPSGTLVKAVLINSGQTMIGKDNGGSVTQSSMYDSVQGFGRVSLLDSLRLQGKNRIATRVVDRITVPDGNRRGYQVLINSTVCTGEDLRVSLVWADPPGASGCVRCLV
;
A
#
# COMPACT_ATOMS: atom_id res chain seq x y z
N ALA A 1 3.55 -9.35 15.85
CA ALA A 1 2.08 -9.32 15.95
C ALA A 1 1.45 -9.68 14.60
N PRO A 2 1.01 -10.94 14.38
CA PRO A 2 0.28 -11.36 13.18
C PRO A 2 -1.23 -11.01 13.11
N PRO A 3 -2.01 -10.84 14.21
CA PRO A 3 -3.47 -10.63 14.09
C PRO A 3 -3.87 -9.21 13.66
N ALA A 4 -3.10 -8.18 13.99
CA ALA A 4 -3.43 -6.79 13.65
C ALA A 4 -3.34 -6.50 12.13
N GLY A 5 -2.54 -7.27 11.38
CA GLY A 5 -2.42 -7.12 9.91
C GLY A 5 -3.47 -7.90 9.12
N ALA A 6 -3.99 -9.00 9.67
CA ALA A 6 -4.95 -9.86 8.99
C ALA A 6 -6.31 -9.18 8.75
N GLY A 7 -6.77 -8.36 9.70
CA GLY A 7 -8.01 -7.59 9.57
C GLY A 7 -7.97 -6.57 8.43
N PRO A 8 -7.00 -5.63 8.43
CA PRO A 8 -6.83 -4.69 7.32
C PRO A 8 -6.59 -5.39 5.97
N ALA A 9 -5.82 -6.47 5.92
CA ALA A 9 -5.61 -7.23 4.70
C ALA A 9 -6.91 -7.83 4.14
N ALA A 10 -7.78 -8.36 5.02
CA ALA A 10 -9.08 -8.87 4.62
C ALA A 10 -10.00 -7.77 4.07
N LEU A 11 -10.00 -6.59 4.70
CA LEU A 11 -10.76 -5.42 4.21
C LEU A 11 -10.27 -4.94 2.85
N VAL A 12 -8.95 -4.89 2.62
CA VAL A 12 -8.37 -4.56 1.32
C VAL A 12 -8.82 -5.57 0.27
N ARG A 13 -8.79 -6.87 0.59
CA ARG A 13 -9.27 -7.91 -0.33
C ARG A 13 -10.75 -7.73 -0.65
N GLN A 14 -11.58 -7.53 0.37
CA GLN A 14 -13.02 -7.32 0.21
C GLN A 14 -13.31 -6.09 -0.67
N TYR A 15 -12.59 -4.99 -0.47
CA TYR A 15 -12.74 -3.76 -1.26
C TYR A 15 -12.59 -4.02 -2.76
N PHE A 16 -11.59 -4.78 -3.17
CA PHE A 16 -11.38 -5.12 -4.59
C PHE A 16 -12.39 -6.15 -5.11
N VAL A 17 -12.68 -7.19 -4.33
CA VAL A 17 -13.60 -8.27 -4.74
C VAL A 17 -15.04 -7.78 -4.87
N GLU A 18 -15.45 -6.81 -4.06
CA GLU A 18 -16.80 -6.24 -4.10
C GLU A 18 -16.93 -5.03 -5.05
N GLY A 19 -15.90 -4.76 -5.87
CA GLY A 19 -15.95 -3.74 -6.91
C GLY A 19 -15.97 -2.30 -6.36
N TYR A 20 -15.35 -2.05 -5.19
CA TYR A 20 -15.23 -0.68 -4.68
C TYR A 20 -14.22 0.16 -5.45
N TYR A 21 -13.22 -0.46 -6.08
CA TYR A 21 -12.29 0.24 -6.96
C TYR A 21 -12.93 0.48 -8.34
N PRO A 22 -12.78 1.66 -8.97
CA PRO A 22 -12.05 2.85 -8.49
C PRO A 22 -12.94 3.90 -7.79
N GLY A 23 -14.27 3.77 -7.81
CA GLY A 23 -15.19 4.83 -7.41
C GLY A 23 -15.35 5.03 -5.90
N GLY A 24 -15.06 3.99 -5.12
CA GLY A 24 -15.15 3.96 -3.67
C GLY A 24 -16.53 3.57 -3.12
N SER A 25 -17.39 3.00 -3.94
CA SER A 25 -18.67 2.40 -3.55
C SER A 25 -18.83 1.02 -4.18
N ARG A 26 -19.61 0.15 -3.53
CA ARG A 26 -19.83 -1.22 -4.00
C ARG A 26 -20.30 -1.22 -5.46
N ASN A 27 -19.74 -2.09 -6.29
CA ASN A 27 -20.00 -2.19 -7.74
C ASN A 27 -19.72 -0.91 -8.54
N SER A 28 -18.88 0.01 -8.02
CA SER A 28 -18.45 1.19 -8.77
C SER A 28 -17.46 0.88 -9.91
N GLY A 29 -16.84 -0.29 -9.87
CA GLY A 29 -16.05 -0.85 -10.95
C GLY A 29 -16.07 -2.37 -10.92
N ASP A 30 -15.33 -2.98 -11.84
CA ASP A 30 -15.27 -4.43 -11.97
C ASP A 30 -14.59 -5.08 -10.73
N PRO A 31 -15.11 -6.21 -10.24
CA PRO A 31 -14.44 -7.01 -9.24
C PRO A 31 -13.00 -7.37 -9.66
N ILE A 32 -12.07 -7.18 -8.73
CA ILE A 32 -10.67 -7.59 -8.91
C ILE A 32 -10.37 -8.66 -7.86
N ASP A 33 -9.77 -9.78 -8.25
CA ASP A 33 -9.12 -10.70 -7.32
C ASP A 33 -7.68 -10.26 -7.08
N PRO A 34 -7.36 -9.61 -5.95
CA PRO A 34 -6.06 -8.98 -5.77
C PRO A 34 -4.98 -10.01 -5.40
N SER A 35 -3.79 -9.86 -5.96
CA SER A 35 -2.62 -10.61 -5.52
C SER A 35 -2.22 -10.25 -4.08
N GLY A 36 -1.48 -11.15 -3.42
CA GLY A 36 -0.88 -10.84 -2.12
C GLY A 36 0.08 -9.63 -2.18
N THR A 37 0.73 -9.41 -3.32
CA THR A 37 1.60 -8.24 -3.55
C THR A 37 0.81 -6.95 -3.65
N LEU A 38 -0.37 -6.94 -4.30
CA LEU A 38 -1.24 -5.77 -4.33
C LEU A 38 -1.78 -5.45 -2.93
N VAL A 39 -2.23 -6.47 -2.19
CA VAL A 39 -2.70 -6.27 -0.80
C VAL A 39 -1.59 -5.66 0.07
N LYS A 40 -0.37 -6.20 -0.03
CA LYS A 40 0.79 -5.64 0.68
C LYS A 40 1.12 -4.21 0.23
N ALA A 41 1.05 -3.91 -1.07
CA ALA A 41 1.30 -2.57 -1.60
C ALA A 41 0.32 -1.53 -1.04
N VAL A 42 -0.98 -1.87 -0.98
CA VAL A 42 -2.00 -0.99 -0.39
C VAL A 42 -1.73 -0.75 1.09
N LEU A 43 -1.44 -1.80 1.86
CA LEU A 43 -1.14 -1.66 3.29
C LEU A 43 0.08 -0.77 3.54
N ILE A 44 1.14 -0.94 2.75
CA ILE A 44 2.35 -0.09 2.82
C ILE A 44 2.03 1.36 2.45
N ASN A 45 1.29 1.58 1.35
CA ASN A 45 0.92 2.93 0.88
C ASN A 45 0.03 3.68 1.89
N SER A 46 -0.76 2.93 2.66
CA SER A 46 -1.66 3.42 3.71
C SER A 46 -0.96 3.85 5.02
N GLY A 47 0.35 3.66 5.10
CA GLY A 47 1.11 3.92 6.32
C GLY A 47 1.16 5.41 6.69
N GLN A 48 0.79 5.73 7.92
CA GLN A 48 0.92 7.06 8.51
C GLN A 48 2.16 7.14 9.38
N THR A 49 2.98 8.17 9.15
CA THR A 49 4.15 8.45 9.96
C THR A 49 3.75 8.71 11.41
N MET A 50 4.43 8.05 12.32
CA MET A 50 4.32 8.20 13.77
C MET A 50 5.50 8.99 14.29
N ILE A 51 5.27 9.77 15.34
CA ILE A 51 6.30 10.61 16.00
C ILE A 51 7.39 9.79 16.72
N GLY A 52 7.10 8.53 17.03
CA GLY A 52 8.00 7.68 17.79
C GLY A 52 7.30 6.45 18.39
N LYS A 53 8.10 5.60 19.01
CA LYS A 53 7.65 4.48 19.83
C LYS A 53 7.72 4.87 21.30
N ASP A 54 6.60 4.76 22.00
CA ASP A 54 6.55 4.88 23.45
C ASP A 54 7.13 3.61 24.10
N ASN A 55 8.10 3.79 25.00
CA ASN A 55 8.73 2.73 25.77
C ASN A 55 8.34 2.78 27.26
N GLY A 56 7.23 3.45 27.62
CA GLY A 56 6.74 3.50 29.00
C GLY A 56 7.52 4.47 29.87
N GLY A 57 7.75 5.69 29.37
CA GLY A 57 8.47 6.76 30.09
C GLY A 57 9.54 7.47 29.25
N SER A 58 9.82 6.96 28.05
CA SER A 58 10.65 7.63 27.04
C SER A 58 10.12 7.34 25.64
N VAL A 59 10.37 8.24 24.69
CA VAL A 59 9.96 8.07 23.30
C VAL A 59 11.20 7.88 22.43
N THR A 60 11.29 6.75 21.75
CA THR A 60 12.25 6.61 20.65
C THR A 60 11.68 7.36 19.46
N GLN A 61 12.30 8.49 19.10
CA GLN A 61 11.91 9.24 17.91
C GLN A 61 12.00 8.35 16.66
N SER A 62 11.06 8.58 15.75
CA SER A 62 10.93 7.76 14.55
C SER A 62 10.64 8.64 13.36
N SER A 63 11.12 8.20 12.19
CA SER A 63 10.88 8.83 10.90
C SER A 63 10.34 7.80 9.91
N MET A 64 9.74 8.26 8.83
CA MET A 64 9.17 7.38 7.82
C MET A 64 10.26 6.46 7.26
N TYR A 65 9.93 5.17 7.08
CA TYR A 65 10.83 4.12 6.56
C TYR A 65 11.95 3.66 7.50
N ASP A 66 11.88 4.00 8.79
CA ASP A 66 12.86 3.49 9.75
C ASP A 66 12.53 2.08 10.28
N SER A 67 13.43 1.52 11.08
CA SER A 67 13.25 0.19 11.70
C SER A 67 12.29 0.20 12.89
N VAL A 68 11.82 1.37 13.35
CA VAL A 68 10.95 1.51 14.52
C VAL A 68 9.49 1.42 14.10
N GLN A 69 9.11 2.15 13.05
CA GLN A 69 7.74 2.20 12.52
C GLN A 69 7.58 1.55 11.14
N GLY A 70 8.68 1.27 10.44
CA GLY A 70 8.63 0.78 9.06
C GLY A 70 7.91 1.78 8.15
N PHE A 71 6.85 1.34 7.51
CA PHE A 71 6.01 2.19 6.66
C PHE A 71 5.00 3.02 7.44
N GLY A 72 4.95 2.89 8.77
CA GLY A 72 4.02 3.61 9.63
C GLY A 72 2.76 2.81 9.96
N ARG A 73 1.79 3.49 10.57
CA ARG A 73 0.52 2.89 11.01
C ARG A 73 -0.45 2.77 9.84
N VAL A 74 -1.01 1.58 9.63
CA VAL A 74 -2.01 1.33 8.58
C VAL A 74 -3.25 2.23 8.75
N SER A 75 -3.58 2.98 7.70
CA SER A 75 -4.78 3.82 7.60
C SER A 75 -5.39 3.67 6.21
N LEU A 76 -6.32 2.72 6.05
CA LEU A 76 -6.88 2.39 4.73
C LEU A 76 -7.54 3.59 4.03
N LEU A 77 -8.04 4.58 4.78
CA LEU A 77 -8.60 5.82 4.24
C LEU A 77 -7.57 6.68 3.50
N ASP A 78 -6.28 6.46 3.69
CA ASP A 78 -5.22 7.20 2.98
C ASP A 78 -4.78 6.51 1.68
N SER A 79 -5.25 5.29 1.41
CA SER A 79 -4.85 4.48 0.24
C SER A 79 -6.02 3.99 -0.61
N LEU A 80 -7.19 3.77 -0.02
CA LEU A 80 -8.40 3.29 -0.69
C LEU A 80 -9.49 4.36 -0.68
N ARG A 81 -10.02 4.69 -1.85
CA ARG A 81 -11.11 5.65 -1.98
C ARG A 81 -12.39 5.07 -1.38
N LEU A 82 -13.06 5.81 -0.51
CA LEU A 82 -14.38 5.48 0.01
C LEU A 82 -15.30 6.69 -0.17
N GLN A 83 -16.36 6.50 -0.94
CA GLN A 83 -17.30 7.58 -1.29
C GLN A 83 -17.88 8.19 -0.02
N GLY A 84 -17.78 9.53 0.10
CA GLY A 84 -18.26 10.28 1.26
C GLY A 84 -17.41 10.14 2.53
N LYS A 85 -16.28 9.43 2.48
CA LYS A 85 -15.34 9.28 3.61
C LYS A 85 -14.00 9.93 3.36
N ASN A 86 -13.49 9.89 2.12
CA ASN A 86 -12.26 10.56 1.72
C ASN A 86 -12.36 11.08 0.28
N ARG A 87 -11.39 11.90 -0.11
CA ARG A 87 -11.23 12.39 -1.48
C ARG A 87 -9.80 12.14 -1.95
N ILE A 88 -9.52 10.88 -2.27
CA ILE A 88 -8.26 10.45 -2.88
C ILE A 88 -8.49 9.87 -4.27
N ALA A 89 -7.45 9.90 -5.09
CA ALA A 89 -7.39 9.21 -6.37
C ALA A 89 -6.34 8.11 -6.27
N THR A 90 -6.80 6.86 -6.32
CA THR A 90 -5.91 5.69 -6.25
C THR A 90 -5.80 5.07 -7.62
N ARG A 91 -4.58 4.74 -8.04
CA ARG A 91 -4.33 3.90 -9.22
C ARG A 91 -3.66 2.62 -8.75
N VAL A 92 -4.26 1.48 -9.07
CA VAL A 92 -3.65 0.17 -8.79
C VAL A 92 -3.26 -0.53 -10.08
N VAL A 93 -2.18 -1.31 -9.99
CA VAL A 93 -1.69 -2.17 -11.05
C VAL A 93 -1.29 -3.49 -10.38
N ASP A 94 -1.76 -4.60 -10.92
CA ASP A 94 -1.56 -5.92 -10.34
C ASP A 94 -1.12 -6.94 -11.39
N ARG A 95 -0.37 -7.96 -10.94
CA ARG A 95 0.08 -9.10 -11.73
C ARG A 95 0.82 -8.72 -13.03
N ILE A 96 1.61 -7.66 -13.00
CA ILE A 96 2.47 -7.28 -14.13
C ILE A 96 3.83 -7.96 -13.99
N THR A 97 4.22 -8.69 -15.03
CA THR A 97 5.57 -9.22 -15.18
C THR A 97 6.45 -8.21 -15.92
N VAL A 98 7.61 -7.89 -15.36
CA VAL A 98 8.63 -7.06 -15.99
C VAL A 98 9.89 -7.92 -16.17
N PRO A 99 10.20 -8.37 -17.39
CA PRO A 99 11.43 -9.11 -17.66
C PRO A 99 12.67 -8.28 -17.36
N ASP A 100 13.80 -8.94 -17.14
CA ASP A 100 15.08 -8.27 -16.97
C ASP A 100 15.40 -7.36 -18.18
N GLY A 101 16.04 -6.22 -17.90
CA GLY A 101 16.32 -5.17 -18.88
C GLY A 101 15.11 -4.33 -19.34
N ASN A 102 13.88 -4.75 -19.04
CA ASN A 102 12.68 -4.01 -19.43
C ASN A 102 12.26 -2.96 -18.39
N ARG A 103 11.59 -1.91 -18.88
CA ARG A 103 11.01 -0.86 -18.04
C ARG A 103 9.53 -0.70 -18.33
N ARG A 104 8.76 -0.38 -17.30
CA ARG A 104 7.33 -0.03 -17.39
C ARG A 104 7.13 1.35 -16.78
N GLY A 105 6.64 2.29 -17.59
CA GLY A 105 6.28 3.64 -17.15
C GLY A 105 4.78 3.76 -16.92
N TYR A 106 4.39 4.48 -15.88
CA TYR A 106 3.00 4.85 -15.61
C TYR A 106 2.89 6.36 -15.50
N GLN A 107 1.90 6.95 -16.16
CA GLN A 107 1.60 8.37 -16.06
C GLN A 107 0.45 8.61 -15.09
N VAL A 108 0.64 9.46 -14.09
CA VAL A 108 -0.40 9.87 -13.15
C VAL A 108 -0.74 11.33 -13.44
N LEU A 109 -1.99 11.59 -13.79
CA LEU A 109 -2.50 12.94 -14.01
C LEU A 109 -2.96 13.51 -12.67
N ILE A 110 -2.24 14.51 -12.16
CA ILE A 110 -2.62 15.26 -10.95
C ILE A 110 -3.41 16.47 -11.41
N ASN A 111 -4.73 16.42 -11.26
CA ASN A 111 -5.61 17.54 -11.57
C ASN A 111 -6.00 18.25 -10.27
N SER A 112 -5.67 19.54 -10.15
CA SER A 112 -5.96 20.38 -8.98
C SER A 112 -7.45 20.53 -8.66
N THR A 113 -8.35 20.19 -9.58
CA THR A 113 -9.80 20.20 -9.35
C THR A 113 -10.30 18.97 -8.57
N VAL A 114 -9.59 17.84 -8.62
CA VAL A 114 -9.95 16.57 -7.95
C VAL A 114 -9.01 16.28 -6.79
N CYS A 115 -7.73 16.60 -6.95
CA CYS A 115 -6.67 16.42 -5.97
C CYS A 115 -6.38 17.77 -5.30
N THR A 116 -6.90 17.96 -4.09
CA THR A 116 -6.58 19.15 -3.27
C THR A 116 -5.49 18.85 -2.22
N GLY A 117 -4.94 17.64 -2.23
CA GLY A 117 -3.86 17.23 -1.33
C GLY A 117 -2.51 17.48 -1.97
N GLU A 118 -1.51 17.77 -1.13
CA GLU A 118 -0.11 17.97 -1.53
C GLU A 118 0.70 16.66 -1.56
N ASP A 119 0.07 15.52 -1.26
CA ASP A 119 0.76 14.24 -1.05
C ASP A 119 0.48 13.24 -2.19
N LEU A 120 1.56 12.76 -2.81
CA LEU A 120 1.56 11.66 -3.78
C LEU A 120 2.38 10.52 -3.21
N ARG A 121 1.75 9.37 -2.98
CA ARG A 121 2.40 8.16 -2.48
C ARG A 121 2.40 7.06 -3.52
N VAL A 122 3.56 6.47 -3.78
CA VAL A 122 3.71 5.34 -4.71
C VAL A 122 4.43 4.21 -4.00
N SER A 123 3.84 3.01 -4.03
CA SER A 123 4.41 1.81 -3.43
C SER A 123 4.54 0.73 -4.50
N LEU A 124 5.75 0.20 -4.68
CA LEU A 124 6.04 -0.94 -5.54
C LEU A 124 6.31 -2.18 -4.67
N VAL A 125 5.61 -3.28 -4.95
CA VAL A 125 5.79 -4.55 -4.25
C VAL A 125 5.83 -5.67 -5.27
N TRP A 126 6.82 -6.55 -5.14
CA TRP A 126 6.97 -7.78 -5.92
C TRP A 126 7.10 -8.99 -5.00
N ALA A 127 6.82 -10.17 -5.56
CA ALA A 127 7.10 -11.45 -4.92
C ALA A 127 8.37 -12.00 -5.54
N ASP A 128 9.45 -12.01 -4.76
CA ASP A 128 10.76 -12.48 -5.19
C ASP A 128 10.83 -14.02 -5.14
N PRO A 129 11.63 -14.68 -5.99
CA PRO A 129 11.94 -16.09 -5.82
C PRO A 129 12.50 -16.37 -4.43
N PRO A 130 12.31 -17.59 -3.89
CA PRO A 130 12.84 -17.92 -2.57
C PRO A 130 14.37 -17.80 -2.56
N GLY A 131 14.91 -17.10 -1.56
CA GLY A 131 16.34 -17.01 -1.35
C GLY A 131 16.93 -18.36 -0.94
N ALA A 132 18.15 -18.66 -1.39
CA ALA A 132 18.88 -19.86 -0.99
C ALA A 132 19.27 -19.80 0.51
N SER A 133 18.93 -20.85 1.26
CA SER A 133 19.25 -20.98 2.69
C SER A 133 20.75 -20.80 2.93
N GLY A 134 21.14 -19.88 3.82
CA GLY A 134 22.54 -19.68 4.22
C GLY A 134 23.38 -18.80 3.28
N CYS A 135 22.80 -18.28 2.19
CA CYS A 135 23.53 -17.35 1.33
C CYS A 135 23.38 -15.90 1.80
N VAL A 136 24.45 -15.35 2.40
CA VAL A 136 24.53 -13.95 2.88
C VAL A 136 24.66 -12.90 1.76
N ARG A 137 24.78 -13.32 0.48
CA ARG A 137 25.06 -12.42 -0.66
C ARG A 137 24.46 -12.86 -2.02
N CYS A 138 23.35 -13.60 -2.03
CA CYS A 138 22.78 -14.14 -3.28
C CYS A 138 21.73 -13.26 -3.97
N LEU A 139 21.39 -12.10 -3.41
CA LEU A 139 20.49 -11.14 -4.04
C LEU A 139 21.34 -10.07 -4.72
N VAL A 140 21.44 -10.15 -6.04
CA VAL A 140 21.93 -9.08 -6.93
C VAL A 140 20.73 -8.61 -7.74
#